data_AF-T1AKE1-F1
#
_entry.id   AF-T1AKE1-F1
#
_cell.length_a   1.000
_cell.length_b   1.000
_cell.length_c   1.000
_cell.angle_alpha   90.00
_cell.angle_beta   90.00
_cell.angle_gamma   90.00
#
_symmetry.space_group_name_H-M   'P 1'
#
loop_
_entity.id
_entity.type
_entity.pdbx_description
1 polymer ?
#
loop_
_entity_poly.entity_id
_entity_poly.type
_entity_poly.pdbx_seq_one_letter_code
_entity_poly.pdbx_strand_id
1 'polypeptide(L)'
;VATAQPREALECYIRGKMRLSFTCPYASRVWANELLHGAPELRATLVSSLRPLVRRKAAVIDRWIAEGRMARVDSKHLFFTIWAATQTYADFTVQICAVLGLEKLDRTAQDRATEHVVGLILRGCGLAGSRSGPRK
;
A
#
# COMPACT_ATOMS: atom_id res chain seq x y z
N VAL A 1 17.79 2.82 7.81
CA VAL A 1 16.81 2.37 6.79
C VAL A 1 17.29 2.61 5.34
N ALA A 2 18.55 3.01 5.11
CA ALA A 2 19.08 3.29 3.76
C ALA A 2 19.53 2.04 2.98
N THR A 3 19.34 0.83 3.52
CA THR A 3 19.90 -0.42 3.01
C THR A 3 18.88 -1.39 2.40
N ALA A 4 17.57 -1.14 2.53
CA ALA A 4 16.56 -2.05 2.00
C ALA A 4 16.48 -1.99 0.46
N GLN A 5 16.36 -3.14 -0.19
CA GLN A 5 16.10 -3.21 -1.64
C GLN A 5 14.69 -2.69 -1.94
N PRO A 6 14.45 -1.89 -3.01
CA PRO A 6 13.16 -1.26 -3.27
C PRO A 6 12.02 -2.26 -3.33
N ARG A 7 12.28 -3.42 -3.98
CA ARG A 7 11.32 -4.53 -4.09
C ARG A 7 10.89 -5.04 -2.72
N GLU A 8 11.84 -5.40 -1.86
CA GLU A 8 11.57 -5.95 -0.53
C GLU A 8 10.87 -4.94 0.37
N ALA A 9 11.30 -3.67 0.31
CA ALA A 9 10.70 -2.60 1.10
C ALA A 9 9.23 -2.35 0.71
N LEU A 10 8.93 -2.25 -0.59
CA LEU A 10 7.57 -2.05 -1.09
C LEU A 10 6.71 -3.30 -0.83
N GLU A 11 7.23 -4.50 -1.08
CA GLU A 11 6.52 -5.75 -0.81
C GLU A 11 6.13 -5.86 0.66
N CYS A 12 7.08 -5.65 1.58
CA CYS A 12 6.83 -5.68 3.02
C CYS A 12 5.79 -4.63 3.43
N TYR A 13 5.88 -3.42 2.88
CA TYR A 13 4.94 -2.35 3.17
C TYR A 13 3.52 -2.67 2.70
N ILE A 14 3.35 -3.13 1.46
CA ILE A 14 2.05 -3.50 0.88
C ILE A 14 1.44 -4.65 1.66
N ARG A 15 2.20 -5.72 1.93
CA ARG A 15 1.73 -6.87 2.73
C ARG A 15 1.33 -6.44 4.15
N GLY A 16 2.07 -5.51 4.76
CA GLY A 16 1.72 -4.93 6.05
C GLY A 16 0.39 -4.17 6.02
N LYS A 17 0.15 -3.37 4.98
CA LYS A 17 -1.11 -2.63 4.79
C LYS A 17 -2.30 -3.56 4.48
N MET A 18 -2.08 -4.61 3.67
CA MET A 18 -3.09 -5.65 3.44
C MET A 18 -3.48 -6.33 4.75
N ARG A 19 -2.49 -6.78 5.54
CA ARG A 19 -2.73 -7.39 6.84
C ARG A 19 -3.57 -6.49 7.75
N LEU A 20 -3.20 -5.20 7.86
CA LEU A 20 -3.96 -4.24 8.68
C LEU A 20 -5.40 -4.07 8.19
N SER A 21 -5.63 -4.10 6.88
CA SER A 21 -6.98 -3.99 6.30
C SER A 21 -7.86 -5.18 6.70
N PHE A 22 -7.28 -6.38 6.81
CA PHE A 22 -8.00 -7.58 7.25
C PHE A 22 -8.15 -7.67 8.77
N THR A 23 -7.13 -7.29 9.55
CA THR A 23 -7.15 -7.47 11.01
C THR A 23 -7.77 -6.30 11.77
N CYS A 24 -7.77 -5.10 11.18
CA CYS A 24 -8.26 -3.87 11.81
C CYS A 24 -9.23 -3.09 10.90
N PRO A 25 -10.27 -3.72 10.32
CA PRO A 25 -11.10 -3.09 9.29
C PRO A 25 -11.86 -1.87 9.80
N TYR A 26 -12.31 -1.87 11.07
CA TYR A 26 -13.01 -0.74 11.66
C TYR A 26 -12.14 0.51 11.77
N ALA A 27 -10.85 0.37 12.07
CA ALA A 27 -9.93 1.50 12.12
C ALA A 27 -9.79 2.16 10.73
N SER A 28 -9.73 1.36 9.66
CA SER A 28 -9.71 1.86 8.29
C SER A 28 -11.02 2.60 7.95
N ARG A 29 -12.17 2.01 8.29
CA ARG A 29 -13.49 2.62 8.02
C ARG A 29 -13.71 3.92 8.77
N VAL A 30 -13.34 4.00 10.05
CA VAL A 30 -13.43 5.24 10.83
C VAL A 30 -12.57 6.33 10.19
N TRP A 31 -11.33 6.00 9.83
CA TRP A 31 -10.44 6.92 9.13
C TRP A 31 -11.04 7.37 7.79
N ALA A 32 -11.56 6.44 6.98
CA ALA A 32 -12.16 6.74 5.68
C ALA A 32 -13.40 7.64 5.82
N ASN A 33 -14.30 7.35 6.75
CA ASN A 33 -15.49 8.15 7.01
C ASN A 33 -15.14 9.58 7.42
N GLU A 34 -14.15 9.75 8.29
CA GLU A 34 -13.67 11.07 8.70
C GLU A 34 -13.11 11.86 7.50
N LEU A 35 -12.34 11.21 6.62
CA LEU A 35 -11.87 11.83 5.39
C LEU A 35 -13.02 12.22 4.43
N LEU A 36 -14.05 11.38 4.30
CA LEU A 36 -15.22 11.65 3.46
C LEU A 36 -16.03 12.87 3.94
N HIS A 37 -16.02 13.14 5.24
CA HIS A 37 -16.62 14.35 5.83
C HIS A 37 -15.69 15.58 5.77
N GLY A 38 -14.56 15.51 5.04
CA GLY A 38 -13.62 16.63 4.90
C GLY A 38 -12.57 16.72 6.01
N ALA A 39 -12.43 15.66 6.82
CA ALA A 39 -11.44 15.53 7.88
C ALA A 39 -11.49 16.63 8.96
N PRO A 40 -12.66 17.00 9.53
CA PRO A 40 -12.75 18.04 10.56
C PRO A 40 -11.76 17.84 11.71
N GLU A 41 -11.59 16.63 12.21
CA GLU A 41 -10.70 16.28 13.32
C GLU A 41 -9.30 15.86 12.85
N LEU A 42 -9.21 15.22 11.67
CA LEU A 42 -7.93 14.69 11.18
C LEU A 42 -7.08 15.71 10.42
N ARG A 43 -7.64 16.84 9.95
CA ARG A 43 -6.90 17.79 9.09
C ARG A 43 -5.59 18.27 9.71
N ALA A 44 -5.60 18.59 11.00
CA ALA A 44 -4.39 19.01 11.72
C ALA A 44 -3.31 17.91 11.68
N THR A 45 -3.69 16.67 12.00
CA THR A 45 -2.83 15.48 11.98
C THR A 45 -2.28 15.18 10.58
N LEU A 46 -3.12 15.33 9.54
CA LEU A 46 -2.70 15.14 8.14
C LEU A 46 -1.57 16.12 7.77
N VAL A 47 -1.70 17.39 8.16
CA VAL A 47 -0.74 18.45 7.84
C VAL A 47 0.53 18.37 8.69
N SER A 48 0.39 18.09 9.99
CA SER A 48 1.49 18.14 10.96
C SER A 48 2.29 16.84 11.03
N SER A 49 1.66 15.70 10.78
CA SER A 49 2.27 14.38 10.97
C SER A 49 2.37 13.57 9.67
N LEU A 50 1.25 13.40 8.95
CA LEU A 50 1.24 12.56 7.76
C LEU A 50 2.07 13.18 6.63
N ARG A 51 1.88 14.46 6.31
CA ARG A 51 2.59 15.15 5.23
C ARG A 51 4.12 15.11 5.41
N PRO A 52 4.70 15.45 6.58
CA PRO A 52 6.15 15.32 6.78
C PRO A 52 6.65 13.88 6.69
N LEU A 53 5.88 12.90 7.19
CA LEU A 53 6.22 11.49 7.09
C LEU A 53 6.30 11.04 5.63
N VAL A 54 5.25 11.34 4.84
CA VAL A 54 5.20 11.00 3.41
C VAL A 54 6.35 11.69 2.67
N ARG A 55 6.63 12.97 2.96
CA ARG A 55 7.76 13.68 2.34
C ARG A 55 9.09 12.95 2.56
N ARG A 56 9.37 12.50 3.79
CA ARG A 56 10.60 11.75 4.10
C ARG A 56 10.66 10.40 3.39
N LYS A 57 9.53 9.70 3.29
CA LYS A 57 9.48 8.38 2.64
C LYS A 57 9.52 8.49 1.12
N ALA A 58 8.87 9.49 0.53
CA ALA A 58 8.94 9.81 -0.89
C ALA A 58 10.37 10.10 -1.32
N ALA A 59 11.14 10.86 -0.53
CA ALA A 59 12.55 11.11 -0.83
C ALA A 59 13.41 9.83 -0.93
N VAL A 60 13.06 8.76 -0.21
CA VAL A 60 13.74 7.46 -0.34
C VAL A 60 13.40 6.80 -1.69
N ILE A 61 12.14 6.89 -2.12
CA ILE A 61 11.69 6.36 -3.41
C ILE A 61 12.31 7.17 -4.56
N ASP A 62 12.31 8.50 -4.46
CA ASP A 62 12.92 9.41 -5.43
C ASP A 62 14.42 9.10 -5.61
N ARG A 63 15.11 8.77 -4.51
CA ARG A 63 16.50 8.32 -4.55
C ARG A 63 16.67 6.99 -5.28
N TRP A 64 15.80 6.00 -5.02
CA TRP A 64 15.85 4.73 -5.75
C TRP A 64 15.60 4.90 -7.24
N ILE A 65 14.71 5.82 -7.63
CA ILE A 65 14.45 6.19 -9.02
C ILE A 65 15.70 6.84 -9.63
N ALA A 66 16.32 7.80 -8.94
CA ALA A 66 17.54 8.47 -9.40
C ALA A 66 18.74 7.51 -9.55
N GLU A 67 18.82 6.50 -8.69
CA GLU A 67 19.81 5.42 -8.76
C GLU A 67 19.50 4.35 -9.81
N GLY A 68 18.39 4.46 -10.57
CA GLY A 68 17.98 3.48 -11.57
C GLY A 68 17.52 2.13 -11.01
N ARG A 69 17.21 2.06 -9.71
CA ARG A 69 16.86 0.82 -8.99
C ARG A 69 15.37 0.47 -9.05
N MET A 70 14.55 1.38 -9.56
CA MET A 70 13.13 1.17 -9.84
C MET A 70 12.67 2.10 -10.97
N ALA A 71 11.55 1.77 -11.62
CA ALA A 71 10.98 2.60 -12.67
C ALA A 71 10.54 3.99 -12.15
N ARG A 72 10.56 4.99 -13.03
CA ARG A 72 10.12 6.34 -12.71
C ARG A 72 8.61 6.36 -12.47
N VAL A 73 8.23 6.80 -11.27
CA VAL A 73 6.84 7.04 -10.83
C VAL A 73 6.81 8.31 -9.98
N ASP A 74 5.64 8.91 -9.78
CA ASP A 74 5.50 9.92 -8.73
C ASP A 74 5.40 9.24 -7.36
N SER A 75 6.36 9.52 -6.49
CA SER A 75 6.50 8.86 -5.20
C SER A 75 5.33 9.14 -4.24
N LYS A 76 4.69 10.31 -4.30
CA LYS A 76 3.54 10.63 -3.43
C LYS A 76 2.30 9.92 -3.95
N HIS A 77 2.07 9.94 -5.25
CA HIS A 77 0.98 9.19 -5.87
C HIS A 77 1.14 7.68 -5.68
N LEU A 78 2.37 7.14 -5.66
CA LEU A 78 2.60 5.74 -5.31
C LEU A 78 2.08 5.41 -3.90
N PHE A 79 2.27 6.29 -2.90
CA PHE A 79 1.68 6.10 -1.58
C PHE A 79 0.15 6.09 -1.63
N PHE A 80 -0.46 7.06 -2.32
CA PHE A 80 -1.92 7.12 -2.46
C PHE A 80 -2.48 5.87 -3.14
N THR A 81 -1.83 5.39 -4.20
CA THR A 81 -2.21 4.17 -4.91
C THR A 81 -2.10 2.94 -4.00
N ILE A 82 -1.01 2.80 -3.24
CA ILE A 82 -0.85 1.69 -2.28
C ILE A 82 -1.97 1.75 -1.22
N TRP A 83 -2.27 2.92 -0.67
CA TRP A 83 -3.31 3.07 0.34
C TRP A 83 -4.69 2.73 -0.21
N ALA A 84 -5.06 3.27 -1.36
CA ALA A 84 -6.33 2.97 -2.02
C ALA A 84 -6.47 1.47 -2.33
N ALA A 85 -5.44 0.88 -2.95
CA ALA A 85 -5.44 -0.53 -3.35
C ALA A 85 -5.47 -1.51 -2.16
N THR A 86 -5.01 -1.09 -0.97
CA THR A 86 -5.00 -1.95 0.22
C THR A 86 -6.21 -1.73 1.11
N GLN A 87 -6.54 -0.47 1.42
CA GLN A 87 -7.65 -0.12 2.32
C GLN A 87 -9.02 -0.47 1.74
N THR A 88 -9.15 -0.57 0.41
CA THR A 88 -10.39 -1.02 -0.23
C THR A 88 -10.91 -2.35 0.34
N TYR A 89 -9.99 -3.25 0.73
CA TYR A 89 -10.33 -4.55 1.32
C TYR A 89 -10.91 -4.46 2.73
N ALA A 90 -10.75 -3.33 3.42
CA ALA A 90 -11.40 -3.01 4.68
C ALA A 90 -12.66 -2.16 4.48
N ASP A 91 -12.55 -1.09 3.69
CA ASP A 91 -13.55 -0.05 3.58
C ASP A 91 -14.75 -0.52 2.74
N PHE A 92 -14.48 -1.28 1.69
CA PHE A 92 -15.45 -1.77 0.70
C PHE A 92 -15.59 -3.30 0.73
N THR A 93 -15.33 -3.94 1.88
CA THR A 93 -15.41 -5.41 2.01
C THR A 93 -16.76 -5.96 1.54
N VAL A 94 -17.88 -5.28 1.83
CA VAL A 94 -19.23 -5.70 1.41
C VAL A 94 -19.33 -5.77 -0.12
N GLN A 95 -18.83 -4.74 -0.82
CA GLN A 95 -18.81 -4.72 -2.29
C GLN A 95 -17.92 -5.84 -2.84
N ILE A 96 -16.73 -6.03 -2.27
CA ILE A 96 -15.79 -7.06 -2.72
C ILE A 96 -16.38 -8.46 -2.52
N CYS A 97 -16.97 -8.74 -1.36
CA CYS A 97 -17.65 -10.00 -1.07
C CYS A 97 -18.79 -10.26 -2.07
N ALA A 98 -19.64 -9.27 -2.32
CA ALA A 98 -20.74 -9.38 -3.27
C ALA A 98 -20.26 -9.70 -4.70
N VAL A 99 -19.22 -9.00 -5.18
CA VAL A 99 -18.66 -9.22 -6.54
C VAL A 99 -17.97 -10.58 -6.66
N LEU A 100 -17.32 -11.06 -5.59
CA LEU A 100 -16.63 -12.35 -5.58
C LEU A 100 -17.54 -13.55 -5.25
N GLY A 101 -18.81 -13.31 -4.91
CA GLY A 101 -19.72 -14.37 -4.46
C GLY A 101 -19.30 -15.01 -3.14
N LEU A 102 -18.70 -14.23 -2.24
CA LEU A 102 -18.21 -14.68 -0.93
C LEU A 102 -19.06 -14.08 0.18
N GLU A 103 -19.33 -14.85 1.24
CA GLU A 103 -19.90 -14.28 2.47
C GLU A 103 -18.89 -13.41 3.21
N LYS A 104 -17.61 -13.82 3.19
CA LYS A 104 -16.49 -13.11 3.83
C LYS A 104 -15.18 -13.38 3.12
N LEU A 105 -14.21 -12.50 3.30
CA LEU A 105 -12.83 -12.71 2.85
C LEU A 105 -12.11 -13.68 3.79
N ASP A 106 -12.14 -14.97 3.46
CA ASP A 106 -11.35 -15.99 4.14
C ASP A 106 -9.85 -15.88 3.86
N ARG A 107 -9.04 -16.75 4.47
CA ARG A 107 -7.58 -16.68 4.32
C ARG A 107 -7.13 -16.81 2.86
N THR A 108 -7.74 -17.71 2.10
CA THR A 108 -7.39 -17.94 0.70
C THR A 108 -7.72 -16.72 -0.16
N ALA A 109 -8.88 -16.08 0.05
CA ALA A 109 -9.26 -14.85 -0.63
C ALA A 109 -8.33 -13.68 -0.25
N GLN A 110 -7.97 -13.56 1.03
CA GLN A 110 -7.02 -12.56 1.53
C GLN A 110 -5.63 -12.70 0.91
N ASP A 111 -5.11 -13.94 0.84
CA ASP A 111 -3.81 -14.22 0.26
C ASP A 111 -3.82 -13.92 -1.25
N ARG A 112 -4.86 -14.34 -1.99
CA ARG A 112 -5.02 -14.02 -3.42
C ARG A 112 -5.08 -12.51 -3.68
N ALA A 113 -5.85 -11.77 -2.90
CA ALA A 113 -5.94 -10.31 -2.99
C ALA A 113 -4.56 -9.66 -2.72
N THR A 114 -3.86 -10.15 -1.69
CA THR A 114 -2.53 -9.64 -1.33
C THR A 114 -1.52 -9.86 -2.45
N GLU A 115 -1.43 -11.07 -3.01
CA GLU A 115 -0.53 -11.36 -4.12
C GLU A 115 -0.86 -10.54 -5.38
N HIS A 116 -2.16 -10.32 -5.65
CA HIS A 116 -2.57 -9.47 -6.76
C HIS A 116 -2.05 -8.03 -6.59
N VAL A 117 -2.29 -7.41 -5.43
CA VAL A 117 -1.87 -6.02 -5.15
C VAL A 117 -0.34 -5.90 -5.15
N VAL A 118 0.37 -6.82 -4.49
CA VAL A 118 1.84 -6.85 -4.48
C VAL A 118 2.38 -6.96 -5.90
N GLY A 119 1.90 -7.95 -6.66
CA GLY A 119 2.37 -8.18 -8.02
C GLY A 119 2.09 -7.02 -8.96
N LEU A 120 0.89 -6.43 -8.90
CA LEU A 120 0.50 -5.30 -9.74
C LEU A 120 1.37 -4.07 -9.48
N ILE A 121 1.55 -3.69 -8.21
CA ILE A 121 2.32 -2.52 -7.83
C ILE A 121 3.81 -2.72 -8.11
N LEU A 122 4.37 -3.88 -7.78
CA LEU A 122 5.78 -4.16 -8.08
C LEU A 122 6.07 -4.15 -9.58
N ARG A 123 5.17 -4.71 -10.42
CA ARG A 123 5.31 -4.60 -11.88
C ARG A 123 5.26 -3.15 -12.36
N GLY A 124 4.31 -2.36 -11.86
CA GLY A 124 4.21 -0.92 -12.18
C GLY A 124 5.46 -0.12 -11.78
N CYS A 125 6.15 -0.55 -10.73
CA CYS A 125 7.43 0.02 -10.29
C CYS A 125 8.65 -0.56 -11.01
N GLY A 126 8.50 -1.43 -12.01
CA GLY A 126 9.63 -2.07 -12.70
C GLY A 126 10.38 -3.11 -11.86
N LEU A 127 9.75 -3.64 -10.81
CA LEU A 127 10.35 -4.56 -9.82
C LEU A 127 9.84 -6.00 -9.98
N ALA A 128 9.41 -6.35 -11.20
CA ALA A 128 8.84 -7.66 -11.56
C ALA A 128 9.87 -8.81 -11.59
N GLY A 129 11.17 -8.49 -11.61
CA GLY A 129 12.27 -9.45 -11.66
C GLY A 129 12.43 -10.26 -10.38
N SER A 130 12.99 -11.47 -10.51
CA SER A 130 13.10 -12.48 -9.45
C SER A 130 13.79 -11.95 -8.20
N ARG A 131 13.47 -12.56 -7.05
CA ARG A 131 14.34 -12.54 -5.87
C ARG A 131 15.77 -12.79 -6.34
N SER A 132 16.61 -11.76 -6.36
CA SER A 132 18.02 -11.86 -6.69
C SER A 132 18.72 -12.61 -5.55
N GLY A 133 18.61 -13.94 -5.56
CA GLY A 133 19.60 -14.81 -4.96
C GLY A 133 20.89 -14.74 -5.79
N PRO A 134 22.05 -14.99 -5.19
CA PRO A 134 23.34 -14.87 -5.87
C PRO A 134 23.38 -15.80 -7.09
N ARG A 135 23.71 -15.26 -8.26
CA ARG A 135 24.11 -16.07 -9.42
C ARG A 135 25.41 -16.75 -9.04
N LYS A 136 25.40 -18.08 -8.94
CA LYS A 136 26.60 -18.91 -9.06
C LYS A 136 26.88 -19.14 -10.54
#